data_AF-A0A8I0S0L2-F1
#
_entry.id   AF-A0A8I0S0L2-F1
#
_cell.length_a   1.000
_cell.length_b   1.000
_cell.length_c   1.000
_cell.angle_alpha   90.00
_cell.angle_beta   90.00
_cell.angle_gamma   90.00
#
_symmetry.space_group_name_H-M   'P 1'
#
loop_
_entity.id
_entity.type
_entity.pdbx_description
1 polymer ?
#
loop_
_entity_poly.entity_id
_entity_poly.type
_entity_poly.pdbx_seq_one_letter_code
_entity_poly.pdbx_strand_id
1 'polypeptide(L)'
;MLSTLKRYTVFSAIMMSISACSSIPLDNNAAKIQKQPTSYDHKYLIPIHQVSADGIGASIGTVSFQESPSGLIITPALWKLPSGEHGFHIHEKPSCEAAMKDGKMGAALAAGGHYNPDNIAHHGTPENGHLGDLPALTVNEKGFATQAVIAPRLKLSDIQGRAIMIHAGGDNYSDTPKPLGGGGERIACGVIK
;
A
#
# COMPACT_ATOMS: atom_id res chain seq x y z
N MET A 1 -88.43 -27.03 64.34
CA MET A 1 -88.40 -25.92 63.38
C MET A 1 -88.48 -24.61 64.15
N LEU A 2 -87.34 -23.95 64.40
CA LEU A 2 -87.18 -22.48 64.54
C LEU A 2 -85.71 -22.14 64.86
N SER A 3 -85.34 -20.92 64.49
CA SER A 3 -84.23 -20.08 65.00
C SER A 3 -82.87 -20.10 64.27
N THR A 4 -82.73 -19.12 63.38
CA THR A 4 -81.69 -18.05 63.30
C THR A 4 -80.41 -18.17 64.14
N LEU A 5 -79.25 -17.89 63.51
CA LEU A 5 -78.24 -16.89 63.92
C LEU A 5 -77.18 -16.74 62.80
N LYS A 6 -77.13 -15.59 62.10
CA LYS A 6 -76.16 -14.47 62.20
C LYS A 6 -74.70 -14.74 61.76
N ARG A 7 -74.34 -13.96 60.74
CA ARG A 7 -73.06 -13.69 60.07
C ARG A 7 -71.86 -13.51 61.00
N TYR A 8 -70.68 -13.94 60.56
CA TYR A 8 -69.44 -13.18 60.72
C TYR A 8 -68.56 -13.29 59.47
N THR A 9 -68.16 -12.11 59.01
CA THR A 9 -67.28 -11.83 57.89
C THR A 9 -65.83 -12.04 58.32
N VAL A 10 -65.02 -12.75 57.52
CA VAL A 10 -63.56 -12.70 57.63
C VAL A 10 -63.00 -12.40 56.25
N PHE A 11 -62.61 -11.14 56.05
CA PHE A 11 -61.80 -10.70 54.91
C PHE A 11 -60.38 -11.19 55.15
N SER A 12 -59.92 -12.16 54.34
CA SER A 12 -58.50 -12.50 54.25
C SER A 12 -57.91 -11.75 53.06
N ALA A 13 -57.15 -10.70 53.35
CA ALA A 13 -56.40 -9.95 52.35
C ALA A 13 -55.09 -10.70 52.06
N ILE A 14 -55.01 -11.34 50.89
CA ILE A 14 -53.78 -11.90 50.35
C ILE A 14 -52.96 -10.74 49.78
N MET A 15 -51.85 -10.44 50.43
CA MET A 15 -50.88 -9.45 49.98
C MET A 15 -50.06 -10.07 48.84
N MET A 16 -50.40 -9.77 47.59
CA MET A 16 -49.57 -10.08 46.42
C MET A 16 -48.37 -9.13 46.43
N SER A 17 -47.19 -9.66 46.73
CA SER A 17 -45.91 -8.97 46.53
C SER A 17 -45.66 -8.81 45.03
N ILE A 18 -45.82 -7.59 44.54
CA ILE A 18 -45.42 -7.18 43.19
C ILE A 18 -43.89 -7.13 43.19
N SER A 19 -43.26 -8.21 42.74
CA SER A 19 -41.82 -8.19 42.42
C SER A 19 -41.66 -7.30 41.18
N ALA A 20 -41.12 -6.10 41.38
CA ALA A 20 -40.75 -5.22 40.30
C ALA A 20 -39.63 -5.89 39.50
N CYS A 21 -39.97 -6.51 38.36
CA CYS A 21 -39.01 -6.72 37.29
C CYS A 21 -38.64 -5.35 36.76
N SER A 22 -37.55 -4.79 37.29
CA SER A 22 -36.85 -3.67 36.66
C SER A 22 -36.58 -4.07 35.22
N SER A 23 -37.25 -3.42 34.29
CA SER A 23 -37.02 -3.56 32.87
C SER A 23 -35.61 -3.03 32.63
N ILE A 24 -34.63 -3.93 32.53
CA ILE A 24 -33.34 -3.57 31.96
C ILE A 24 -33.66 -3.18 30.51
N PRO A 25 -33.44 -1.93 30.09
CA PRO A 25 -33.48 -1.64 28.67
C PRO A 25 -32.38 -2.49 28.03
N LEU A 26 -32.79 -3.36 27.10
CA LEU A 26 -31.85 -3.96 26.16
C LEU A 26 -31.25 -2.81 25.37
N ASP A 27 -30.08 -2.36 25.83
CA ASP A 27 -29.25 -1.42 25.14
C ASP A 27 -28.83 -2.11 23.84
N ASN A 28 -29.53 -1.81 22.74
CA ASN A 28 -29.24 -2.31 21.39
C ASN A 28 -27.91 -1.78 20.84
N ASN A 29 -27.04 -1.25 21.70
CA ASN A 29 -25.64 -1.03 21.42
C ASN A 29 -24.87 -2.34 21.56
N ALA A 30 -25.16 -3.30 20.67
CA ALA A 30 -24.08 -4.09 20.11
C ALA A 30 -23.17 -3.08 19.41
N ALA A 31 -22.24 -2.51 20.18
CA ALA A 31 -21.25 -1.59 19.70
C ALA A 31 -20.58 -2.26 18.51
N LYS A 32 -20.91 -1.77 17.30
CA LYS A 32 -20.03 -1.91 16.16
C LYS A 32 -18.70 -1.34 16.62
N ILE A 33 -17.77 -2.21 17.01
CA ILE A 33 -16.37 -1.86 17.12
C ILE A 33 -15.95 -1.58 15.67
N GLN A 34 -16.21 -0.36 15.20
CA GLN A 34 -15.58 0.16 14.01
C GLN A 34 -14.11 0.32 14.37
N LYS A 35 -13.32 -0.73 14.11
CA LYS A 35 -11.87 -0.66 14.26
C LYS A 35 -11.42 0.49 13.36
N GLN A 36 -10.95 1.57 13.98
CA GLN A 36 -10.46 2.74 13.26
C GLN A 36 -9.37 2.26 12.29
N PRO A 37 -9.42 2.64 11.00
CA PRO A 37 -8.48 2.13 10.01
C PRO A 37 -7.07 2.44 10.47
N THR A 38 -6.25 1.40 10.55
CA THR A 38 -4.85 1.51 10.92
C THR A 38 -4.06 2.12 9.75
N SER A 39 -2.83 2.58 9.97
CA SER A 39 -2.00 3.05 8.84
C SER A 39 -1.79 1.96 7.79
N TYR A 40 -1.86 0.69 8.21
CA TYR A 40 -1.83 -0.50 7.35
C TYR A 40 -3.05 -0.67 6.44
N ASP A 41 -4.18 -0.01 6.69
CA ASP A 41 -5.38 -0.16 5.85
C ASP A 41 -5.41 0.86 4.69
N HIS A 42 -4.53 1.87 4.72
CA HIS A 42 -4.48 2.91 3.71
C HIS A 42 -3.52 2.55 2.58
N LYS A 43 -4.02 2.62 1.33
CA LYS A 43 -3.22 2.47 0.12
C LYS A 43 -2.94 3.85 -0.48
N TYR A 44 -1.68 4.11 -0.79
CA TYR A 44 -1.25 5.31 -1.49
C TYR A 44 -1.06 4.99 -2.97
N LEU A 45 -1.94 5.50 -3.84
CA LEU A 45 -1.96 5.17 -5.27
C LEU A 45 -1.20 6.22 -6.07
N ILE A 46 -0.18 5.78 -6.80
CA ILE A 46 0.67 6.63 -7.64
C ILE A 46 0.41 6.30 -9.11
N PRO A 47 -0.06 7.27 -9.91
CA PRO A 47 -0.14 7.12 -11.36
C PRO A 47 1.24 6.89 -11.97
N ILE A 48 1.33 5.90 -12.85
CA ILE A 48 2.54 5.58 -13.60
C ILE A 48 2.32 5.98 -15.05
N HIS A 49 3.33 6.63 -15.64
CA HIS A 49 3.34 7.09 -17.01
C HIS A 49 4.49 6.45 -17.78
N GLN A 50 4.30 6.22 -19.07
CA GLN A 50 5.42 5.98 -19.98
C GLN A 50 6.35 7.19 -19.98
N VAL A 51 7.65 6.97 -20.14
CA VAL A 51 8.63 8.03 -20.27
C VAL A 51 9.55 7.75 -21.45
N SER A 52 9.94 8.81 -22.15
CA SER A 52 10.94 8.78 -23.21
C SER A 52 11.84 10.01 -23.12
N ALA A 53 12.83 10.13 -24.02
CA ALA A 53 13.61 11.35 -24.14
C ALA A 53 12.76 12.58 -24.52
N ASP A 54 11.55 12.38 -25.08
CA ASP A 54 10.62 13.46 -25.43
C ASP A 54 9.79 13.93 -24.23
N GLY A 55 9.86 13.22 -23.09
CA GLY A 55 9.19 13.57 -21.84
C GLY A 55 8.22 12.51 -21.33
N ILE A 56 7.21 12.96 -20.58
CA ILE A 56 6.21 12.11 -19.94
C ILE A 56 5.08 11.81 -20.93
N GLY A 57 4.79 10.53 -21.13
CA GLY A 57 3.77 10.02 -22.03
C GLY A 57 2.47 9.62 -21.32
N ALA A 58 1.75 8.71 -21.96
CA ALA A 58 0.45 8.23 -21.49
C ALA A 58 0.55 7.51 -20.13
N SER A 59 -0.50 7.64 -19.32
CA SER A 59 -0.65 6.80 -18.12
C SER A 59 -0.85 5.34 -18.51
N ILE A 60 -0.18 4.46 -17.76
CA ILE A 60 -0.22 3.00 -17.94
C ILE A 60 -0.68 2.26 -16.67
N GLY A 61 -1.35 2.99 -15.78
CA GLY A 61 -1.93 2.45 -14.56
C GLY A 61 -1.37 3.08 -13.31
N THR A 62 -1.38 2.30 -12.22
CA THR A 62 -1.00 2.78 -10.90
C THR A 62 -0.12 1.78 -10.18
N VAL A 63 0.69 2.26 -9.25
CA VAL A 63 1.32 1.45 -8.20
C VAL A 63 0.76 1.91 -6.87
N SER A 64 0.28 0.97 -6.04
CA SER A 64 -0.17 1.27 -4.69
C SER A 64 0.88 0.86 -3.66
N PHE A 65 1.09 1.73 -2.67
CA PHE A 65 1.97 1.49 -1.52
C PHE A 65 1.12 1.31 -0.26
N GLN A 66 1.45 0.30 0.53
CA GLN A 66 0.74 -0.04 1.77
C GLN A 66 1.75 -0.49 2.82
N GLU A 67 1.69 0.10 4.00
CA GLU A 67 2.52 -0.32 5.13
C GLU A 67 2.20 -1.78 5.51
N SER A 68 3.17 -2.50 6.06
CA SER A 68 2.93 -3.79 6.70
C SER A 68 4.00 -4.10 7.76
N PRO A 69 3.77 -5.05 8.68
CA PRO A 69 4.80 -5.50 9.61
C PRO A 69 6.07 -6.05 8.94
N SER A 70 6.00 -6.47 7.67
CA SER A 70 7.12 -6.97 6.87
C SER A 70 7.78 -5.91 5.99
N GLY A 71 7.43 -4.63 6.15
CA GLY A 71 7.88 -3.52 5.29
C GLY A 71 6.81 -3.08 4.30
N LEU A 72 7.19 -2.26 3.32
CA LEU A 72 6.25 -1.66 2.39
C LEU A 72 5.79 -2.68 1.33
N ILE A 73 4.48 -2.93 1.25
CA ILE A 73 3.86 -3.70 0.17
C ILE A 73 3.64 -2.76 -1.02
N ILE A 74 4.15 -3.17 -2.18
CA ILE A 74 4.07 -2.41 -3.42
C ILE A 74 3.29 -3.26 -4.42
N THR A 75 2.09 -2.83 -4.77
CA THR A 75 1.21 -3.56 -5.69
C THR A 75 1.05 -2.78 -6.99
N PRO A 76 1.60 -3.28 -8.11
CA PRO A 76 1.36 -2.71 -9.42
C PRO A 76 -0.04 -3.09 -9.93
N ALA A 77 -0.64 -2.19 -10.67
CA ALA A 77 -1.79 -2.42 -11.53
C ALA A 77 -1.50 -1.73 -12.87
N LEU A 78 -0.58 -2.32 -13.63
CA LEU A 78 0.02 -1.73 -14.81
C LEU A 78 -0.29 -2.52 -16.08
N TRP A 79 -0.26 -1.85 -17.22
CA TRP A 79 -0.45 -2.43 -18.55
C TRP A 79 0.51 -1.81 -19.58
N LYS A 80 0.56 -2.33 -20.82
CA LYS A 80 1.39 -1.81 -21.92
C LYS A 80 2.90 -1.80 -21.62
N LEU A 81 3.37 -2.70 -20.78
CA LEU A 81 4.81 -2.93 -20.56
C LEU A 81 5.29 -4.10 -21.45
N PRO A 82 6.56 -4.11 -21.87
CA PRO A 82 7.17 -5.30 -22.47
C PRO A 82 7.07 -6.49 -21.51
N SER A 83 6.94 -7.71 -22.04
CA SER A 83 6.91 -8.91 -21.19
C SER A 83 8.30 -9.24 -20.65
N GLY A 84 8.39 -9.70 -19.40
CA GLY A 84 9.64 -10.10 -18.77
C GLY A 84 9.86 -9.46 -17.41
N GLU A 85 11.08 -9.57 -16.90
CA GLU A 85 11.51 -8.88 -15.69
C GLU A 85 12.03 -7.48 -16.01
N HIS A 86 11.68 -6.54 -15.15
CA HIS A 86 12.07 -5.14 -15.24
C HIS A 86 12.68 -4.66 -13.93
N GLY A 87 13.80 -3.97 -13.99
CA GLY A 87 14.36 -3.27 -12.84
C GLY A 87 13.35 -2.27 -12.29
N PHE A 88 13.18 -2.27 -10.98
CA PHE A 88 12.11 -1.55 -10.30
C PHE A 88 12.67 -0.89 -9.04
N HIS A 89 12.72 0.44 -9.04
CA HIS A 89 13.47 1.17 -8.02
C HIS A 89 12.78 2.45 -7.58
N ILE A 90 12.97 2.84 -6.33
CA ILE A 90 12.72 4.20 -5.86
C ILE A 90 13.93 5.06 -6.22
N HIS A 91 13.69 6.19 -6.90
CA HIS A 91 14.69 7.18 -7.28
C HIS A 91 14.62 8.42 -6.38
N GLU A 92 15.76 9.07 -6.19
CA GLU A 92 15.97 10.10 -5.16
C GLU A 92 15.12 11.38 -5.32
N LYS A 93 14.73 11.77 -6.54
CA LYS A 93 14.07 13.07 -6.81
C LYS A 93 12.62 12.89 -7.22
N PRO A 94 11.73 13.84 -6.85
CA PRO A 94 10.31 13.80 -7.19
C PRO A 94 10.04 14.27 -8.63
N SER A 95 10.68 13.66 -9.61
CA SER A 95 10.52 14.04 -11.02
C SER A 95 10.61 12.83 -11.95
N CYS A 96 9.78 12.82 -12.99
CA CYS A 96 9.83 11.88 -14.09
C CYS A 96 10.23 12.55 -15.42
N GLU A 97 10.68 13.80 -15.36
CA GLU A 97 11.04 14.58 -16.55
C GLU A 97 12.31 14.05 -17.22
N ALA A 98 12.34 14.17 -18.55
CA ALA A 98 13.56 13.95 -19.30
C ALA A 98 14.64 14.97 -18.89
N ALA A 99 15.90 14.57 -18.95
CA ALA A 99 17.02 15.48 -18.72
C ALA A 99 18.24 15.10 -19.57
N MET A 100 19.17 16.04 -19.74
CA MET A 100 20.41 15.80 -20.48
C MET A 100 21.44 15.06 -19.61
N LYS A 101 22.06 14.03 -20.18
CA LYS A 101 23.24 13.36 -19.64
C LYS A 101 24.20 13.03 -20.78
N ASP A 102 25.47 13.41 -20.62
CA ASP A 102 26.52 13.14 -21.62
C ASP A 102 26.15 13.61 -23.04
N GLY A 103 25.51 14.77 -23.15
CA GLY A 103 25.11 15.36 -24.43
C GLY A 103 23.88 14.72 -25.09
N LYS A 104 23.18 13.80 -24.41
CA LYS A 104 21.95 13.16 -24.92
C LYS A 104 20.80 13.35 -23.95
N MET A 105 19.62 13.61 -24.50
CA MET A 105 18.39 13.62 -23.71
C MET A 105 18.01 12.19 -23.37
N GLY A 106 17.72 11.93 -22.09
CA GLY A 106 17.29 10.62 -21.62
C GLY A 106 15.99 10.68 -20.84
N ALA A 107 15.20 9.62 -20.97
CA ALA A 107 13.92 9.48 -20.30
C ALA A 107 14.06 9.54 -18.77
N ALA A 108 13.19 10.31 -18.11
CA ALA A 108 13.08 10.43 -16.66
C ALA A 108 14.40 10.66 -15.90
N LEU A 109 15.43 11.23 -16.54
CA LEU A 109 16.74 11.44 -15.93
C LEU A 109 16.70 12.47 -14.78
N ALA A 110 15.70 13.35 -14.75
CA ALA A 110 15.49 14.29 -13.65
C ALA A 110 15.18 13.60 -12.30
N ALA A 111 14.78 12.33 -12.31
CA ALA A 111 14.58 11.52 -11.10
C ALA A 111 15.87 11.28 -10.31
N GLY A 112 17.05 11.51 -10.91
CA GLY A 112 18.33 11.21 -10.28
C GLY A 112 18.65 9.70 -10.26
N GLY A 113 19.53 9.29 -9.35
CA GLY A 113 19.91 7.90 -9.12
C GLY A 113 18.90 7.11 -8.27
N HIS A 114 19.26 5.88 -7.91
CA HIS A 114 18.50 5.10 -6.94
C HIS A 114 18.53 5.82 -5.58
N TYR A 115 17.44 5.73 -4.82
CA TYR A 115 17.36 6.33 -3.50
C TYR A 115 18.33 5.62 -2.53
N ASN A 116 19.36 6.34 -2.09
CA ASN A 116 20.47 5.79 -1.32
C ASN A 116 20.89 6.74 -0.18
N PRO A 117 20.04 6.93 0.86
CA PRO A 117 20.35 7.86 1.95
C PRO A 117 21.56 7.42 2.78
N ASP A 118 21.86 6.12 2.82
CA ASP A 118 22.94 5.54 3.61
C ASP A 118 24.28 5.46 2.86
N ASN A 119 24.33 5.96 1.61
CA ASN A 119 25.53 5.92 0.75
C ASN A 119 26.12 4.51 0.59
N ILE A 120 25.26 3.51 0.45
CA ILE A 120 25.68 2.14 0.12
C ILE A 120 26.38 2.16 -1.23
N ALA A 121 27.59 1.60 -1.30
CA ALA A 121 28.46 1.75 -2.47
C ALA A 121 28.05 0.88 -3.67
N HIS A 122 27.11 -0.04 -3.48
CA HIS A 122 26.71 -1.02 -4.48
C HIS A 122 25.19 -1.09 -4.58
N HIS A 123 24.72 -1.36 -5.80
CA HIS A 123 23.38 -1.86 -6.02
C HIS A 123 23.29 -3.32 -5.58
N GLY A 124 22.12 -3.71 -5.07
CA GLY A 124 21.95 -5.02 -4.44
C GLY A 124 20.50 -5.48 -4.39
N THR A 125 20.26 -6.48 -3.55
CA THR A 125 18.92 -6.96 -3.28
C THR A 125 18.18 -5.95 -2.40
N PRO A 126 16.84 -6.11 -2.25
CA PRO A 126 16.06 -5.27 -1.34
C PRO A 126 16.51 -5.29 0.12
N GLU A 127 17.37 -6.24 0.51
CA GLU A 127 17.91 -6.39 1.87
C GLU A 127 19.27 -5.71 2.05
N ASN A 128 20.08 -5.58 1.00
CA ASN A 128 21.49 -5.18 1.14
C ASN A 128 21.95 -4.05 0.20
N GLY A 129 21.19 -3.73 -0.85
CA GLY A 129 21.52 -2.67 -1.80
C GLY A 129 21.14 -1.27 -1.31
N HIS A 130 21.02 -0.35 -2.26
CA HIS A 130 20.44 0.97 -2.00
C HIS A 130 19.06 0.82 -1.36
N LEU A 131 18.64 1.77 -0.53
CA LEU A 131 17.33 1.69 0.13
C LEU A 131 16.16 1.65 -0.87
N GLY A 132 16.36 2.24 -2.05
CA GLY A 132 15.41 2.22 -3.16
C GLY A 132 15.46 0.99 -4.06
N ASP A 133 16.34 0.01 -3.82
CA ASP A 133 16.37 -1.24 -4.59
C ASP A 133 15.19 -2.13 -4.16
N LEU A 134 14.32 -2.52 -5.10
CA LEU A 134 13.11 -3.32 -4.85
C LEU A 134 13.21 -4.67 -5.55
N PRO A 135 12.37 -5.67 -5.20
CA PRO A 135 12.24 -6.84 -6.04
C PRO A 135 11.84 -6.43 -7.47
N ALA A 136 12.45 -7.08 -8.47
CA ALA A 136 12.16 -6.83 -9.87
C ALA A 136 10.66 -6.94 -10.19
N LEU A 137 10.19 -6.11 -11.11
CA LEU A 137 8.81 -6.12 -11.58
C LEU A 137 8.65 -7.20 -12.66
N THR A 138 7.75 -8.16 -12.44
CA THR A 138 7.39 -9.16 -13.46
C THR A 138 6.20 -8.71 -14.29
N VAL A 139 6.36 -8.69 -15.61
CA VAL A 139 5.31 -8.39 -16.57
C VAL A 139 4.98 -9.65 -17.38
N ASN A 140 3.69 -9.99 -17.44
CA ASN A 140 3.26 -11.16 -18.22
C ASN A 140 3.27 -10.92 -19.73
N GLU A 141 3.04 -11.98 -20.52
CA GLU A 141 3.04 -11.92 -22.00
C GLU A 141 2.01 -10.95 -22.60
N LYS A 142 0.98 -10.57 -21.83
CA LYS A 142 -0.05 -9.60 -22.25
C LYS A 142 0.32 -8.16 -21.86
N GLY A 143 1.50 -7.95 -21.28
CA GLY A 143 2.01 -6.63 -20.88
C GLY A 143 1.42 -6.11 -19.57
N PHE A 144 0.88 -6.98 -18.72
CA PHE A 144 0.36 -6.60 -17.40
C PHE A 144 1.34 -6.93 -16.28
N ALA A 145 1.45 -6.02 -15.32
CA ALA A 145 2.11 -6.27 -14.04
C ALA A 145 1.11 -6.09 -12.89
N THR A 146 0.85 -7.18 -12.17
CA THR A 146 -0.14 -7.22 -11.08
C THR A 146 0.38 -7.90 -9.80
N GLN A 147 1.58 -8.48 -9.85
CA GLN A 147 2.15 -9.19 -8.72
C GLN A 147 2.70 -8.19 -7.70
N ALA A 148 2.21 -8.27 -6.46
CA ALA A 148 2.74 -7.46 -5.37
C ALA A 148 4.14 -7.92 -4.97
N VAL A 149 4.97 -6.96 -4.58
CA VAL A 149 6.31 -7.16 -4.02
C VAL A 149 6.40 -6.51 -2.64
N ILE A 150 7.36 -6.95 -1.82
CA ILE A 150 7.60 -6.40 -0.49
C ILE A 150 9.00 -5.77 -0.47
N ALA A 151 9.08 -4.53 0.02
CA ALA A 151 10.32 -3.83 0.29
C ALA A 151 10.56 -3.78 1.81
N PRO A 152 11.32 -4.72 2.37
CA PRO A 152 11.34 -4.99 3.81
C PRO A 152 12.00 -3.88 4.63
N ARG A 153 12.90 -3.11 4.02
CA ARG A 153 13.59 -1.98 4.66
C ARG A 153 12.85 -0.64 4.52
N LEU A 154 11.84 -0.56 3.64
CA LEU A 154 11.14 0.70 3.35
C LEU A 154 9.88 0.88 4.21
N LYS A 155 9.63 2.13 4.57
CA LYS A 155 8.36 2.66 5.07
C LYS A 155 7.81 3.68 4.08
N LEU A 156 6.52 4.00 4.20
CA LEU A 156 5.84 5.00 3.38
C LEU A 156 6.48 6.39 3.54
N SER A 157 6.95 6.74 4.75
CA SER A 157 7.64 8.00 5.01
C SER A 157 8.95 8.16 4.25
N ASP A 158 9.62 7.06 3.91
CA ASP A 158 10.93 7.10 3.24
C ASP A 158 10.81 7.45 1.76
N ILE A 159 9.65 7.17 1.16
CA ILE A 159 9.41 7.30 -0.28
C ILE A 159 8.62 8.57 -0.64
N GLN A 160 8.15 9.34 0.34
CA GLN A 160 7.49 10.62 0.07
C GLN A 160 8.48 11.61 -0.57
N GLY A 161 8.05 12.29 -1.63
CA GLY A 161 8.90 13.20 -2.39
C GLY A 161 9.99 12.49 -3.20
N ARG A 162 9.70 11.27 -3.66
CA ARG A 162 10.57 10.45 -4.51
C ARG A 162 9.85 10.05 -5.80
N ALA A 163 10.52 9.28 -6.66
CA ALA A 163 9.89 8.69 -7.84
C ALA A 163 10.02 7.17 -7.82
N ILE A 164 9.00 6.45 -8.30
CA ILE A 164 9.11 5.04 -8.61
C ILE A 164 9.44 4.90 -10.10
N MET A 165 10.41 4.04 -10.43
CA MET A 165 10.96 3.88 -11.77
C MET A 165 10.88 2.43 -12.23
N ILE A 166 10.56 2.24 -13.51
CA ILE A 166 10.59 0.95 -14.19
C ILE A 166 11.57 1.06 -15.37
N HIS A 167 12.51 0.12 -15.42
CA HIS A 167 13.56 0.06 -16.43
C HIS A 167 13.19 -0.85 -17.61
N ALA A 168 13.88 -0.69 -18.74
CA ALA A 168 13.67 -1.49 -19.94
C ALA A 168 14.13 -2.95 -19.77
N GLY A 169 15.29 -3.14 -19.13
CA GLY A 169 15.83 -4.45 -18.77
C GLY A 169 15.46 -4.86 -17.35
N GLY A 170 15.79 -6.10 -17.01
CA GLY A 170 15.60 -6.69 -15.68
C GLY A 170 16.59 -6.17 -14.63
N ASP A 171 16.74 -6.94 -13.56
CA ASP A 171 17.61 -6.61 -12.44
C ASP A 171 18.26 -7.88 -11.88
N ASN A 172 19.59 -7.96 -11.90
CA ASN A 172 20.36 -9.05 -11.34
C ASN A 172 20.89 -8.77 -9.91
N TYR A 173 20.48 -7.66 -9.30
CA TYR A 173 20.86 -7.21 -7.96
C TYR A 173 22.37 -7.07 -7.77
N SER A 174 23.08 -6.66 -8.83
CA SER A 174 24.53 -6.51 -8.85
C SER A 174 24.96 -5.42 -9.83
N ASP A 175 26.11 -4.81 -9.57
CA ASP A 175 26.74 -3.88 -10.51
C ASP A 175 27.55 -4.58 -11.62
N THR A 176 27.59 -5.92 -11.61
CA THR A 176 28.31 -6.74 -12.59
C THR A 176 27.38 -7.80 -13.18
N PRO A 177 27.40 -8.05 -14.51
CA PRO A 177 28.32 -7.48 -15.52
C PRO A 177 27.95 -6.08 -16.01
N LYS A 178 26.79 -5.55 -15.61
CA LYS A 178 26.33 -4.20 -15.93
C LYS A 178 25.96 -3.47 -14.64
N PRO A 179 26.22 -2.15 -14.55
CA PRO A 179 25.89 -1.37 -13.37
C PRO A 179 24.37 -1.38 -13.10
N LEU A 180 23.99 -1.20 -11.84
CA LEU A 180 22.59 -1.04 -11.41
C LEU A 180 21.67 -2.16 -11.92
N GLY A 181 22.10 -3.41 -11.78
CA GLY A 181 21.25 -4.56 -12.09
C GLY A 181 21.16 -4.90 -13.58
N GLY A 182 21.70 -4.02 -14.44
CA GLY A 182 21.53 -4.13 -15.89
C GLY A 182 20.19 -3.61 -16.43
N GLY A 183 19.42 -2.87 -15.64
CA GLY A 183 18.11 -2.34 -16.06
C GLY A 183 18.16 -1.37 -17.24
N GLY A 184 19.22 -0.58 -17.36
CA GLY A 184 19.42 0.31 -18.51
C GLY A 184 18.40 1.45 -18.58
N GLU A 185 17.80 1.64 -19.75
CA GLU A 185 16.86 2.74 -20.04
C GLU A 185 15.66 2.75 -19.10
N ARG A 186 15.08 3.94 -18.86
CA ARG A 186 13.87 4.13 -18.05
C ARG A 186 12.67 4.18 -18.98
N ILE A 187 11.65 3.37 -18.72
CA ILE A 187 10.48 3.23 -19.63
C ILE A 187 9.17 3.69 -19.01
N ALA A 188 9.09 3.68 -17.67
CA ALA A 188 7.94 4.22 -16.97
C ALA A 188 8.32 4.78 -15.59
N CYS A 189 7.56 5.78 -15.14
CA CYS A 189 7.85 6.51 -13.91
C CYS A 189 6.57 7.07 -13.28
N GLY A 190 6.57 7.21 -11.96
CA GLY A 190 5.55 7.96 -11.21
C GLY A 190 6.16 8.73 -10.05
N VAL A 191 5.69 9.97 -9.82
CA VAL A 191 6.14 10.79 -8.68
C VAL A 191 5.28 10.49 -7.46
N ILE A 192 5.93 10.16 -6.35
CA ILE A 192 5.32 9.87 -5.05
C ILE A 192 5.24 11.19 -4.29
N LYS A 193 4.05 11.80 -4.27
CA LYS A 193 3.78 13.10 -3.64
C LYS A 193 3.34 12.96 -2.18
#